data_AF-A0A938DC36-F1
#
_entry.id   AF-A0A938DC36-F1
#
_cell.length_a   1.000
_cell.length_b   1.000
_cell.length_c   1.000
_cell.angle_alpha   90.00
_cell.angle_beta   90.00
_cell.angle_gamma   90.00
#
_symmetry.space_group_name_H-M   'P 1'
#
loop_
_entity.id
_entity.type
_entity.pdbx_description
1 polymer ?
#
loop_
_entity_poly.entity_id
_entity_poly.type
_entity_poly.pdbx_seq_one_letter_code
_entity_poly.pdbx_strand_id
1 'polypeptide(L)'
;MSLAPGRLLSWSLSAILIGWVVIYNAMRVAGGTPAGVALTSFIIGAIAGLAVMGIGIWVRGRLIASGRIHPVDPEMEIPGPAQMNPGQKQLLGIAWPAVAVAAGVQIVEAVLLFVDWRGTPAEIRATAQLIMAVWFIFAGMWMAWEANNLRDFDAGGLDSVALGALLSTVLAGVAVSRDFSITISFITVIAAGVATVVAYYGVHRLARDRGTPWMTITAGVIVLSSLIIPIVTR
;
A
#
# COMPACT_ATOMS: atom_id res chain seq x y z
N MET A 1 -22.45 -1.34 15.12
CA MET A 1 -21.54 -0.67 14.16
C MET A 1 -21.57 -1.47 12.87
N SER A 2 -22.30 -0.98 11.87
CA SER A 2 -22.26 -1.50 10.51
C SER A 2 -21.04 -0.88 9.82
N LEU A 3 -20.00 -1.66 9.51
CA LEU A 3 -18.90 -1.19 8.68
C LEU A 3 -19.41 -1.16 7.23
N ALA A 4 -19.29 -0.03 6.53
CA ALA A 4 -19.66 0.05 5.13
C ALA A 4 -18.95 -1.06 4.32
N PRO A 5 -19.66 -1.82 3.45
CA PRO A 5 -19.11 -3.00 2.77
C PRO A 5 -17.80 -2.73 2.02
N GLY A 6 -17.65 -1.55 1.41
CA GLY A 6 -16.44 -1.16 0.68
C GLY A 6 -15.21 -0.98 1.57
N ARG A 7 -15.38 -0.51 2.82
CA ARG A 7 -14.29 -0.36 3.79
C ARG A 7 -13.80 -1.70 4.31
N LEU A 8 -14.72 -2.62 4.61
CA LEU A 8 -14.40 -3.99 5.00
C LEU A 8 -13.64 -4.74 3.90
N LEU A 9 -14.06 -4.57 2.64
CA LEU A 9 -13.36 -5.16 1.49
C LEU A 9 -11.94 -4.60 1.35
N SER A 10 -11.80 -3.27 1.43
CA SER A 10 -10.51 -2.58 1.38
C SER A 10 -9.57 -3.06 2.49
N TRP A 11 -10.05 -3.14 3.74
CA TRP A 11 -9.27 -3.65 4.87
C TRP A 11 -8.90 -5.12 4.71
N SER A 12 -9.82 -5.94 4.21
CA SER A 12 -9.58 -7.37 4.00
C SER A 12 -8.51 -7.60 2.93
N LEU A 13 -8.60 -6.90 1.80
CA LEU A 13 -7.58 -6.95 0.75
C LEU A 13 -6.21 -6.50 1.27
N SER A 14 -6.20 -5.40 2.03
CA SER A 14 -4.97 -4.86 2.62
C SER A 14 -4.34 -5.87 3.60
N ALA A 15 -5.15 -6.44 4.47
CA ALA A 15 -4.72 -7.45 5.43
C ALA A 15 -4.14 -8.69 4.72
N ILE A 16 -4.83 -9.17 3.68
CA ILE A 16 -4.37 -10.31 2.88
C ILE A 16 -3.02 -10.03 2.24
N LEU A 17 -2.88 -8.86 1.61
CA LEU A 17 -1.71 -8.54 0.80
C LEU A 17 -0.51 -8.19 1.68
N ILE A 18 -0.71 -7.43 2.76
CA ILE A 18 0.35 -7.18 3.76
C ILE A 18 0.77 -8.50 4.41
N GLY A 19 -0.19 -9.33 4.81
CA GLY A 19 0.08 -10.63 5.41
C GLY A 19 0.87 -11.54 4.48
N TRP A 20 0.47 -11.65 3.21
CA TRP A 20 1.21 -12.38 2.17
C TRP A 20 2.67 -11.95 2.16
N VAL A 21 2.91 -10.66 2.14
CA VAL A 21 4.24 -10.10 1.92
C VAL A 21 5.15 -10.28 3.12
N VAL A 22 4.62 -10.12 4.34
CA VAL A 22 5.36 -10.41 5.57
C VAL A 22 5.82 -11.88 5.56
N ILE A 23 4.92 -12.80 5.22
CA ILE A 23 5.25 -14.23 5.18
C ILE A 23 6.17 -14.57 4.01
N TYR A 24 5.97 -13.96 2.83
CA TYR A 24 6.82 -14.16 1.67
C TYR A 24 8.26 -13.76 2.01
N ASN A 25 8.46 -12.58 2.59
CA ASN A 25 9.78 -12.11 2.99
C ASN A 25 10.39 -12.97 4.11
N ALA A 26 9.60 -13.38 5.11
CA ALA A 26 10.09 -14.29 6.16
C ALA A 26 10.59 -15.62 5.57
N MET A 27 9.84 -16.18 4.62
CA MET A 27 10.23 -17.41 3.92
C MET A 27 11.45 -17.23 3.02
N ARG A 28 11.63 -16.04 2.42
CA ARG A 28 12.82 -15.69 1.64
C ARG A 28 14.06 -15.59 2.53
N VAL A 29 13.96 -14.93 3.69
CA VAL A 29 15.04 -14.87 4.69
C VAL A 29 15.41 -16.27 5.21
N ALA A 30 14.44 -17.18 5.32
CA ALA A 30 14.67 -18.57 5.68
C ALA A 30 15.29 -19.43 4.55
N GLY A 31 15.68 -18.83 3.42
CA GLY A 31 16.34 -19.52 2.31
C GLY A 31 15.38 -20.13 1.26
N GLY A 32 14.08 -19.84 1.36
CA GLY A 32 13.09 -20.32 0.40
C GLY A 32 13.28 -19.72 -1.00
N THR A 33 13.19 -20.55 -2.05
CA THR A 33 13.29 -20.07 -3.44
C THR A 33 12.05 -19.24 -3.82
N PRO A 34 12.19 -18.17 -4.63
CA PRO A 34 11.08 -17.25 -4.93
C PRO A 34 9.84 -17.94 -5.51
N ALA A 35 10.05 -18.95 -6.36
CA ALA A 35 8.98 -19.72 -6.98
C ALA A 35 8.35 -20.73 -6.01
N GLY A 36 9.15 -21.37 -5.16
CA GLY A 36 8.68 -22.39 -4.22
C GLY A 36 7.82 -21.82 -3.09
N VAL A 37 8.05 -20.55 -2.70
CA VAL A 37 7.36 -19.94 -1.56
C VAL A 37 6.20 -19.01 -1.93
N ALA A 38 6.03 -18.66 -3.21
CA ALA A 38 5.05 -17.65 -3.63
C ALA A 38 3.59 -18.02 -3.25
N LEU A 39 3.13 -19.21 -3.59
CA LEU A 39 1.76 -19.64 -3.29
C LEU A 39 1.57 -19.93 -1.79
N THR A 40 2.53 -20.62 -1.18
CA THR A 40 2.49 -21.00 0.24
C THR A 40 2.46 -19.76 1.14
N SER A 41 3.30 -18.77 0.85
CA SER A 41 3.29 -17.50 1.56
C SER A 41 2.01 -16.70 1.34
N PHE A 42 1.41 -16.76 0.16
CA PHE A 42 0.13 -16.08 -0.10
C PHE A 42 -0.97 -16.65 0.77
N ILE A 43 -1.11 -17.97 0.83
CA ILE A 43 -2.13 -18.62 1.65
C ILE A 43 -1.92 -18.33 3.14
N ILE A 44 -0.71 -18.57 3.64
CA ILE A 44 -0.39 -18.36 5.06
C ILE A 44 -0.54 -16.89 5.43
N GLY A 45 -0.03 -16.00 4.59
CA GLY A 45 -0.10 -14.58 4.82
C GLY A 45 -1.52 -14.02 4.71
N ALA A 46 -2.34 -14.51 3.78
CA ALA A 46 -3.75 -14.16 3.71
C ALA A 46 -4.47 -14.51 5.00
N ILE A 47 -4.29 -15.74 5.50
CA ILE A 47 -4.90 -16.22 6.74
C ILE A 47 -4.39 -15.41 7.94
N ALA A 48 -3.07 -15.23 8.06
CA ALA A 48 -2.46 -14.49 9.16
C ALA A 48 -2.90 -13.02 9.17
N GLY A 49 -2.93 -12.38 8.00
CA GLY A 49 -3.38 -11.00 7.83
C GLY A 49 -4.83 -10.82 8.24
N LEU A 50 -5.73 -11.69 7.75
CA LEU A 50 -7.15 -11.66 8.14
C LEU A 50 -7.33 -11.94 9.63
N ALA A 51 -6.55 -12.84 10.23
CA ALA A 51 -6.59 -13.12 11.65
C ALA A 51 -6.18 -11.88 12.48
N VAL A 52 -5.09 -11.21 12.10
CA VAL A 52 -4.64 -9.97 12.75
C VAL A 52 -5.69 -8.86 12.62
N MET A 53 -6.29 -8.71 11.44
CA MET A 53 -7.41 -7.76 11.22
C MET A 53 -8.59 -8.09 12.15
N GLY A 54 -9.00 -9.36 12.21
CA GLY A 54 -10.09 -9.82 13.07
C GLY A 54 -9.82 -9.57 14.56
N ILE A 55 -8.59 -9.87 15.02
CA ILE A 55 -8.15 -9.57 16.39
C ILE A 55 -8.20 -8.06 16.64
N GLY A 56 -7.71 -7.24 15.72
CA GLY A 56 -7.75 -5.78 15.84
C GLY A 56 -9.18 -5.24 15.97
N ILE A 57 -10.11 -5.73 15.15
CA ILE A 57 -11.54 -5.37 15.23
C ILE A 57 -12.11 -5.80 16.59
N TRP A 58 -11.81 -7.02 17.03
CA TRP A 58 -12.30 -7.55 18.31
C TRP A 58 -11.75 -6.78 19.52
N VAL A 59 -10.44 -6.49 19.55
CA VAL A 59 -9.80 -5.70 20.60
C VAL A 59 -10.38 -4.29 20.64
N ARG A 60 -10.56 -3.64 19.47
CA ARG A 60 -11.21 -2.33 19.39
C ARG A 60 -12.63 -2.38 19.94
N GLY A 61 -13.41 -3.40 19.58
CA GLY A 61 -14.76 -3.60 20.11
C GLY A 61 -14.77 -3.77 21.63
N ARG A 62 -13.85 -4.56 22.18
CA ARG A 62 -13.65 -4.73 23.64
C ARG A 62 -13.29 -3.41 24.33
N LEU A 63 -12.38 -2.64 23.75
CA LEU A 63 -11.94 -1.36 24.32
C LEU A 63 -13.07 -0.32 24.32
N ILE A 64 -13.88 -0.27 23.25
CA ILE A 64 -15.08 0.58 23.18
C ILE A 64 -16.10 0.16 24.24
N ALA A 65 -16.42 -1.13 24.32
CA ALA A 65 -17.37 -1.65 25.30
C ALA A 65 -16.92 -1.41 26.75
N SER A 66 -15.61 -1.38 27.00
CA SER A 66 -15.03 -1.07 28.31
C SER A 66 -14.93 0.42 28.63
N GLY A 67 -15.36 1.31 27.72
CA GLY A 67 -15.27 2.77 27.87
C GLY A 67 -13.85 3.34 27.84
N ARG A 68 -12.82 2.50 27.58
CA ARG A 68 -11.41 2.93 27.51
C ARG A 68 -11.09 3.76 26.28
N ILE A 69 -11.85 3.56 25.21
CA ILE A 69 -11.81 4.41 24.02
C ILE A 69 -13.23 4.81 23.67
N HIS A 70 -13.41 6.08 23.30
CA HIS A 70 -14.70 6.51 22.75
C HIS A 70 -14.87 5.90 21.36
N PRO A 71 -16.09 5.51 20.97
CA PRO A 71 -16.38 5.23 19.58
C PRO A 71 -16.00 6.47 18.77
N VAL A 72 -14.90 6.38 18.02
CA VAL A 72 -14.61 7.37 16.99
C VAL A 72 -15.69 7.19 15.95
N ASP A 73 -16.39 8.28 15.62
CA ASP A 73 -17.39 8.25 14.57
C ASP A 73 -16.73 7.64 13.32
N PRO A 74 -17.25 6.53 12.79
CA PRO A 74 -16.73 5.96 11.55
C PRO A 74 -16.75 6.98 10.39
N GLU A 75 -17.51 8.05 10.57
CA GLU A 75 -17.83 9.16 9.67
C GLU A 75 -17.11 10.47 10.02
N MET A 76 -15.93 10.47 10.66
CA MET A 76 -15.03 11.62 10.46
C MET A 76 -14.53 11.59 9.01
N GLU A 77 -15.42 11.96 8.10
CA GLU A 77 -15.15 12.21 6.70
C GLU A 77 -14.07 13.27 6.62
N ILE A 78 -13.14 13.07 5.68
CA ILE A 78 -12.12 14.06 5.38
C ILE A 78 -12.86 15.35 4.98
N PRO A 79 -12.57 16.51 5.64
CA PRO A 79 -13.33 17.73 5.39
C PRO A 79 -13.34 18.08 3.91
N GLY A 80 -14.46 18.52 3.37
CA GLY A 80 -14.52 18.98 1.98
C GLY A 80 -13.64 20.24 1.75
N PRO A 81 -13.34 20.61 0.49
CA PRO A 81 -12.41 21.71 0.16
C PRO A 81 -12.71 23.05 0.84
N ALA A 82 -14.01 23.36 1.02
CA ALA A 82 -14.48 24.59 1.65
C ALA A 82 -14.30 24.60 3.19
N GLN A 83 -14.19 23.43 3.82
CA GLN A 83 -14.11 23.25 5.26
C GLN A 83 -12.67 23.08 5.76
N MET A 84 -11.71 22.92 4.85
CA MET A 84 -10.30 22.77 5.19
C MET A 84 -9.66 24.07 5.66
N ASN A 85 -8.94 23.99 6.78
CA ASN A 85 -8.11 25.09 7.26
C ASN A 85 -6.80 25.24 6.43
N PRO A 86 -6.07 26.36 6.54
CA PRO A 86 -4.86 26.59 5.77
C PRO A 86 -3.76 25.53 5.96
N GLY A 87 -3.61 25.00 7.17
CA GLY A 87 -2.63 23.94 7.46
C GLY A 87 -2.97 22.61 6.78
N GLN A 88 -4.25 22.28 6.67
CA GLN A 88 -4.72 21.11 5.92
C GLN A 88 -4.50 21.29 4.41
N LYS A 89 -4.77 22.48 3.86
CA LYS A 89 -4.48 22.79 2.45
C LYS A 89 -2.99 22.74 2.13
N GLN A 90 -2.13 23.21 3.04
CA GLN A 90 -0.68 23.11 2.89
C GLN A 90 -0.22 21.64 2.83
N LEU A 91 -0.80 20.77 3.66
CA LEU A 91 -0.52 19.34 3.64
C LEU A 91 -0.89 18.69 2.31
N LEU A 92 -2.05 19.05 1.74
CA LEU A 92 -2.44 18.60 0.40
C LEU A 92 -1.51 19.12 -0.68
N GLY A 93 -0.98 20.34 -0.51
CA GLY A 93 0.10 20.90 -1.32
C GLY A 93 1.36 20.03 -1.39
N ILE A 94 1.61 19.20 -0.37
CA ILE A 94 2.73 18.25 -0.30
C ILE A 94 2.29 16.84 -0.75
N ALA A 95 1.06 16.45 -0.44
CA ALA A 95 0.53 15.14 -0.81
C ALA A 95 0.34 14.99 -2.32
N TRP A 96 -0.26 15.98 -2.99
CA TRP A 96 -0.54 15.89 -4.44
C TRP A 96 0.70 15.58 -5.30
N PRO A 97 1.88 16.23 -5.14
CA PRO A 97 3.01 15.94 -5.99
C PRO A 97 3.61 14.56 -5.67
N ALA A 98 3.61 14.14 -4.40
CA ALA A 98 4.09 12.82 -4.02
C ALA A 98 3.25 11.71 -4.68
N VAL A 99 1.92 11.86 -4.66
CA VAL A 99 1.00 10.92 -5.31
C VAL A 99 1.13 10.96 -6.83
N ALA A 100 1.27 12.14 -7.44
CA ALA A 100 1.49 12.27 -8.89
C ALA A 100 2.80 11.62 -9.35
N VAL A 101 3.89 11.81 -8.59
CA VAL A 101 5.19 11.16 -8.89
C VAL A 101 5.07 9.64 -8.76
N ALA A 102 4.45 9.14 -7.69
CA ALA A 102 4.22 7.71 -7.51
C ALA A 102 3.35 7.12 -8.64
N ALA A 103 2.35 7.86 -9.11
CA ALA A 103 1.53 7.47 -10.25
C ALA A 103 2.37 7.31 -11.52
N GLY A 104 3.16 8.33 -11.87
CA GLY A 104 4.01 8.32 -13.06
C GLY A 104 5.05 7.19 -13.03
N VAL A 105 5.72 7.01 -11.89
CA VAL A 105 6.71 5.93 -11.71
C VAL A 105 6.07 4.55 -11.88
N GLN A 106 4.88 4.32 -11.34
CA GLN A 106 4.19 3.04 -11.51
C GLN A 106 3.75 2.77 -12.94
N ILE A 107 3.31 3.78 -13.68
CA ILE A 107 2.99 3.62 -15.10
C ILE A 107 4.24 3.22 -15.89
N VAL A 108 5.39 3.86 -15.61
CA VAL A 108 6.67 3.51 -16.24
C VAL A 108 7.10 2.08 -15.88
N GLU A 109 7.02 1.70 -14.61
CA GLU A 109 7.27 0.33 -14.13
C GLU A 109 6.41 -0.69 -14.89
N ALA A 110 5.10 -0.43 -14.99
CA ALA A 110 4.16 -1.32 -15.66
C ALA A 110 4.56 -1.57 -17.13
N VAL A 111 4.91 -0.50 -17.85
CA VAL A 111 5.35 -0.59 -19.25
C VAL A 111 6.64 -1.38 -19.35
N LEU A 112 7.63 -1.10 -18.51
CA LEU A 112 8.92 -1.78 -18.54
C LEU A 112 8.78 -3.27 -18.20
N LEU A 113 8.02 -3.61 -17.17
CA LEU A 113 7.73 -5.01 -16.83
C LEU A 113 6.98 -5.73 -17.96
N PHE A 114 6.05 -5.07 -18.64
CA PHE A 114 5.32 -5.65 -19.76
C PHE A 114 6.23 -5.89 -20.99
N VAL A 115 7.09 -4.91 -21.33
CA VAL A 115 8.06 -5.03 -22.43
C VAL A 115 9.04 -6.16 -22.15
N ASP A 116 9.58 -6.23 -20.94
CA ASP A 116 10.51 -7.29 -20.51
C ASP A 116 9.85 -8.67 -20.54
N TRP A 117 8.61 -8.77 -20.03
CA TRP A 117 7.81 -10.00 -20.10
C TRP A 117 7.55 -10.44 -21.54
N ARG A 118 7.25 -9.50 -22.45
CA ARG A 118 7.03 -9.79 -23.88
C ARG A 118 8.31 -10.26 -24.58
N GLY A 119 9.46 -9.68 -24.23
CA GLY A 119 10.77 -10.03 -24.77
C GLY A 119 11.33 -11.36 -24.25
N THR A 120 10.86 -11.83 -23.10
CA THR A 120 11.29 -13.09 -22.48
C THR A 120 10.71 -14.31 -23.21
N PRO A 121 11.51 -15.34 -23.57
CA PRO A 121 11.03 -16.59 -24.16
C PRO A 121 9.92 -17.26 -23.34
N ALA A 122 8.97 -17.91 -24.02
CA ALA A 122 7.75 -18.42 -23.38
C ALA A 122 8.03 -19.49 -22.31
N GLU A 123 9.12 -20.25 -22.44
CA GLU A 123 9.48 -21.35 -21.55
C GLU A 123 9.92 -20.88 -20.14
N ILE A 124 10.42 -19.66 -20.04
CA ILE A 124 10.97 -19.09 -18.78
C ILE A 124 10.19 -17.88 -18.28
N ARG A 125 9.11 -17.52 -18.98
CA ARG A 125 8.35 -16.30 -18.71
C ARG A 125 7.55 -16.41 -17.41
N ALA A 126 7.73 -15.45 -16.51
CA ALA A 126 7.00 -15.44 -15.24
C ALA A 126 5.63 -14.76 -15.37
N THR A 127 4.53 -15.49 -15.14
CA THR A 127 3.18 -14.92 -15.08
C THR A 127 3.06 -13.82 -14.02
N ALA A 128 3.81 -13.94 -12.90
CA ALA A 128 3.84 -12.95 -11.84
C ALA A 128 4.25 -11.55 -12.35
N GLN A 129 5.17 -11.47 -13.32
CA GLN A 129 5.62 -10.20 -13.89
C GLN A 129 4.50 -9.49 -14.66
N LEU A 130 3.71 -10.24 -15.44
CA LEU A 130 2.53 -9.69 -16.12
C LEU A 130 1.45 -9.24 -15.14
N ILE A 131 1.19 -10.02 -14.09
CA ILE A 131 0.23 -9.65 -13.04
C ILE A 131 0.67 -8.35 -12.36
N MET A 132 1.96 -8.21 -12.04
CA MET A 132 2.51 -6.98 -11.47
C MET A 132 2.40 -5.80 -12.43
N ALA A 133 2.68 -5.99 -13.72
CA ALA A 133 2.50 -4.94 -14.72
C ALA A 133 1.03 -4.45 -14.77
N VAL A 134 0.06 -5.36 -14.73
CA VAL A 134 -1.38 -5.03 -14.67
C VAL A 134 -1.74 -4.28 -13.38
N TRP A 135 -1.16 -4.68 -12.24
CA TRP A 135 -1.35 -3.95 -10.99
C TRP A 135 -0.80 -2.52 -11.07
N PHE A 136 0.44 -2.35 -11.53
CA PHE A 136 1.10 -1.05 -11.57
C PHE A 136 0.43 -0.07 -12.53
N ILE A 137 -0.10 -0.55 -13.67
CA ILE A 137 -0.88 0.33 -14.56
C ILE A 137 -2.20 0.77 -13.89
N PHE A 138 -2.91 -0.16 -13.23
CA PHE A 138 -4.14 0.14 -12.51
C PHE A 138 -3.89 1.13 -11.37
N ALA A 139 -2.92 0.84 -10.50
CA ALA A 139 -2.57 1.67 -9.36
C ALA A 139 -2.00 3.03 -9.80
N GLY A 140 -1.21 3.07 -10.88
CA GLY A 140 -0.71 4.31 -11.46
C GLY A 140 -1.82 5.21 -12.01
N MET A 141 -2.76 4.65 -12.78
CA MET A 141 -3.93 5.39 -13.27
C MET A 141 -4.82 5.87 -12.12
N TRP A 142 -5.07 5.01 -11.12
CA TRP A 142 -5.84 5.36 -9.94
C TRP A 142 -5.21 6.53 -9.18
N MET A 143 -3.91 6.47 -8.90
CA MET A 143 -3.20 7.55 -8.20
C MET A 143 -3.12 8.82 -9.03
N ALA A 144 -3.04 8.73 -10.37
CA ALA A 144 -3.08 9.92 -11.22
C ALA A 144 -4.43 10.64 -11.10
N TRP A 145 -5.54 9.88 -11.04
CA TRP A 145 -6.87 10.43 -10.79
C TRP A 145 -6.96 11.08 -9.41
N GLU A 146 -6.50 10.39 -8.36
CA GLU A 146 -6.49 10.94 -7.00
C GLU A 146 -5.55 12.14 -6.83
N ALA A 147 -4.43 12.18 -7.55
CA ALA A 147 -3.54 13.34 -7.55
C ALA A 147 -4.23 14.60 -8.11
N ASN A 148 -5.09 14.45 -9.11
CA ASN A 148 -5.91 15.55 -9.62
C ASN A 148 -6.94 16.00 -8.59
N ASN A 149 -7.62 15.07 -7.90
CA ASN A 149 -8.55 15.39 -6.82
C ASN A 149 -7.84 16.17 -5.69
N LEU A 150 -6.65 15.71 -5.29
CA LEU A 150 -5.85 16.35 -4.24
C LEU A 150 -5.38 17.76 -4.64
N ARG A 151 -5.11 17.99 -5.93
CA ARG A 151 -4.80 19.32 -6.47
C ARG A 151 -5.96 20.29 -6.27
N ASP A 152 -7.19 19.80 -6.34
CA ASP A 152 -8.43 20.56 -6.11
C ASP A 152 -8.87 20.56 -4.65
N PHE A 153 -7.98 20.13 -3.74
CA PHE A 153 -8.21 19.99 -2.30
C PHE A 153 -9.30 18.97 -1.93
N ASP A 154 -9.62 18.03 -2.81
CA ASP A 154 -10.44 16.88 -2.50
C ASP A 154 -9.52 15.72 -2.06
N ALA A 155 -9.65 15.33 -0.79
CA ALA A 155 -8.82 14.30 -0.17
C ALA A 155 -9.62 13.06 0.23
N GLY A 156 -10.87 12.90 -0.25
CA GLY A 156 -11.71 11.75 0.07
C GLY A 156 -11.06 10.39 -0.28
N GLY A 157 -10.23 10.36 -1.32
CA GLY A 157 -9.53 9.16 -1.76
C GLY A 157 -8.17 8.90 -1.11
N LEU A 158 -7.70 9.73 -0.17
CA LEU A 158 -6.32 9.67 0.34
C LEU A 158 -6.01 8.36 1.08
N ASP A 159 -7.00 7.77 1.76
CA ASP A 159 -6.88 6.44 2.37
C ASP A 159 -6.65 5.34 1.31
N SER A 160 -7.34 5.45 0.17
CA SER A 160 -7.19 4.48 -0.93
C SER A 160 -5.81 4.60 -1.58
N VAL A 161 -5.30 5.83 -1.72
CA VAL A 161 -3.95 6.11 -2.23
C VAL A 161 -2.90 5.51 -1.30
N ALA A 162 -3.04 5.71 0.01
CA ALA A 162 -2.11 5.15 1.00
C ALA A 162 -1.99 3.63 0.85
N LEU A 163 -3.12 2.94 0.74
CA LEU A 163 -3.19 1.49 0.58
C LEU A 163 -2.65 1.01 -0.77
N GLY A 164 -3.09 1.62 -1.86
CA GLY A 164 -2.61 1.29 -3.20
C GLY A 164 -1.09 1.47 -3.31
N ALA A 165 -0.56 2.56 -2.76
CA ALA A 165 0.87 2.85 -2.80
C ALA A 165 1.67 1.91 -1.89
N LEU A 166 1.11 1.49 -0.76
CA LEU A 166 1.77 0.54 0.14
C LEU A 166 1.94 -0.81 -0.55
N LEU A 167 0.90 -1.26 -1.24
CA LEU A 167 0.93 -2.49 -2.01
C LEU A 167 1.90 -2.41 -3.19
N SER A 168 1.91 -1.29 -3.92
CA SER A 168 2.86 -1.07 -5.02
C SER A 168 4.31 -1.04 -4.54
N THR A 169 4.59 -0.42 -3.40
CA THR A 169 5.91 -0.46 -2.74
C THR A 169 6.37 -1.90 -2.52
N VAL A 170 5.47 -2.70 -1.98
CA VAL A 170 5.71 -4.08 -1.63
C VAL A 170 5.94 -4.96 -2.85
N LEU A 171 5.09 -4.84 -3.87
CA LEU A 171 5.24 -5.58 -5.13
C LEU A 171 6.52 -5.18 -5.87
N ALA A 172 6.92 -3.92 -5.79
CA ALA A 172 8.18 -3.46 -6.33
C ALA A 172 9.38 -4.08 -5.58
N GLY A 173 9.31 -4.24 -4.25
CA GLY A 173 10.32 -4.98 -3.48
C GLY A 173 10.42 -6.46 -3.90
N VAL A 174 9.29 -7.09 -4.24
CA VAL A 174 9.27 -8.44 -4.82
C VAL A 174 9.89 -8.44 -6.22
N ALA A 175 9.59 -7.46 -7.07
CA ALA A 175 10.19 -7.33 -8.39
C ALA A 175 11.73 -7.19 -8.31
N VAL A 176 12.24 -6.37 -7.37
CA VAL A 176 13.68 -6.30 -7.05
C VAL A 176 14.23 -7.67 -6.64
N SER A 177 13.52 -8.40 -5.78
CA SER A 177 13.97 -9.73 -5.31
C SER A 177 13.97 -10.81 -6.41
N ARG A 178 13.31 -10.54 -7.54
CA ARG A 178 13.20 -11.45 -8.69
C ARG A 178 13.95 -10.95 -9.93
N ASP A 179 14.73 -9.88 -9.78
CA ASP A 179 15.48 -9.23 -10.84
C ASP A 179 14.64 -8.74 -12.03
N PHE A 180 13.36 -8.46 -11.80
CA PHE A 180 12.52 -7.84 -12.81
C PHE A 180 12.76 -6.33 -12.81
N SER A 181 13.30 -5.79 -13.90
CA SER A 181 13.47 -4.34 -14.10
C SER A 181 14.04 -3.58 -12.87
N ILE A 182 15.08 -4.16 -12.25
CA ILE A 182 15.66 -3.79 -10.93
C ILE A 182 15.65 -2.29 -10.63
N THR A 183 16.24 -1.48 -11.53
CA THR A 183 16.41 -0.04 -11.31
C THR A 183 15.10 0.69 -11.13
N ILE A 184 14.12 0.43 -12.02
CA ILE A 184 12.82 1.09 -11.90
C ILE A 184 12.05 0.54 -10.71
N SER A 185 12.17 -0.75 -10.39
CA SER A 185 11.51 -1.32 -9.21
C SER A 185 12.01 -0.67 -7.92
N PHE A 186 13.31 -0.40 -7.78
CA PHE A 186 13.83 0.39 -6.64
C PHE A 186 13.23 1.81 -6.58
N ILE A 187 13.15 2.50 -7.71
CA ILE A 187 12.53 3.84 -7.79
C ILE A 187 11.05 3.75 -7.39
N THR A 188 10.35 2.70 -7.82
CA THR A 188 8.95 2.44 -7.48
C THR A 188 8.76 2.20 -5.98
N VAL A 189 9.65 1.43 -5.33
CA VAL A 189 9.62 1.25 -3.86
C VAL A 189 9.73 2.60 -3.15
N ILE A 190 10.65 3.46 -3.57
CA ILE A 190 10.86 4.78 -2.96
C ILE A 190 9.66 5.69 -3.20
N ALA A 191 9.25 5.86 -4.47
CA ALA A 191 8.20 6.79 -4.84
C ALA A 191 6.84 6.41 -4.25
N ALA A 192 6.44 5.15 -4.41
CA ALA A 192 5.20 4.65 -3.82
C ALA A 192 5.28 4.66 -2.28
N GLY A 193 6.43 4.31 -1.70
CA GLY A 193 6.60 4.28 -0.25
C GLY A 193 6.49 5.65 0.40
N VAL A 194 7.10 6.67 -0.22
CA VAL A 194 6.94 8.07 0.21
C VAL A 194 5.48 8.49 0.07
N ALA A 195 4.82 8.20 -1.05
CA ALA A 195 3.40 8.52 -1.23
C ALA A 195 2.52 7.86 -0.17
N THR A 196 2.78 6.61 0.21
CA THR A 196 2.09 5.92 1.30
C THR A 196 2.24 6.64 2.63
N VAL A 197 3.48 6.96 3.03
CA VAL A 197 3.74 7.61 4.32
C VAL A 197 3.08 8.97 4.37
N VAL A 198 3.22 9.76 3.28
CA VAL A 198 2.59 11.08 3.16
C VAL A 198 1.07 10.97 3.18
N ALA A 199 0.47 10.00 2.49
CA ALA A 199 -0.97 9.80 2.46
C ALA A 199 -1.52 9.39 3.83
N TYR A 200 -0.93 8.40 4.52
CA TYR A 200 -1.36 8.04 5.88
C TYR A 200 -1.17 9.17 6.88
N TYR A 201 -0.07 9.90 6.79
CA TYR A 201 0.14 11.09 7.62
C TYR A 201 -0.91 12.18 7.31
N GLY A 202 -1.24 12.32 6.02
CA GLY A 202 -2.34 13.16 5.52
C GLY A 202 -3.67 12.83 6.18
N VAL A 203 -4.09 11.57 6.09
CA VAL A 203 -5.31 11.05 6.72
C VAL A 203 -5.29 11.32 8.23
N HIS A 204 -4.16 11.08 8.91
CA HIS A 204 -4.05 11.33 10.34
C HIS A 204 -4.35 12.78 10.70
N ARG A 205 -3.76 13.72 9.95
CA ARG A 205 -3.94 15.16 10.17
C ARG A 205 -5.33 15.67 9.76
N LEU A 206 -5.96 15.04 8.78
CA LEU A 206 -7.27 15.44 8.24
C LEU A 206 -8.42 14.88 9.07
N ALA A 207 -8.43 13.57 9.33
CA ALA A 207 -9.49 12.89 10.05
C ALA A 207 -9.33 12.95 11.58
N ARG A 208 -8.17 13.42 12.09
CA ARG A 208 -7.83 13.45 13.54
C ARG A 208 -8.03 12.10 14.26
N ASP A 209 -8.04 11.00 13.52
CA ASP A 209 -8.22 9.67 14.07
C ASP A 209 -6.95 9.19 14.78
N ARG A 210 -7.12 8.54 15.94
CA ARG A 210 -6.06 8.12 16.86
C ARG A 210 -5.34 6.86 16.37
N GLY A 211 -5.93 6.09 15.45
CA GLY A 211 -5.32 4.86 14.90
C GLY A 211 -4.31 5.11 13.77
N THR A 212 -4.42 6.24 13.08
CA THR A 212 -3.64 6.55 11.87
C THR A 212 -2.13 6.74 12.07
N PRO A 213 -1.61 7.26 13.22
CA PRO A 213 -0.17 7.35 13.46
C PRO A 213 0.54 6.00 13.40
N TRP A 214 -0.11 4.96 13.94
CA TRP A 214 0.42 3.60 13.90
C TRP A 214 0.45 3.04 12.48
N MET A 215 -0.54 3.39 11.64
CA MET A 215 -0.52 3.02 10.22
C MET A 215 0.62 3.70 9.47
N THR A 216 0.88 4.99 9.73
CA THR A 216 2.03 5.71 9.14
C THR A 216 3.37 5.06 9.53
N ILE A 217 3.57 4.75 10.82
CA ILE A 217 4.80 4.10 11.31
C ILE A 217 4.95 2.72 10.68
N THR A 218 3.88 1.92 10.68
CA THR A 218 3.89 0.57 10.11
C THR A 218 4.20 0.62 8.61
N ALA A 219 3.60 1.56 7.88
CA ALA A 219 3.91 1.79 6.48
C ALA A 219 5.39 2.14 6.27
N GLY A 220 5.94 3.05 7.09
CA GLY A 220 7.37 3.37 7.03
C GLY A 220 8.28 2.16 7.24
N VAL A 221 7.94 1.29 8.21
CA VAL A 221 8.66 0.03 8.44
C VAL A 221 8.54 -0.92 7.25
N ILE A 222 7.36 -1.04 6.63
CA ILE A 222 7.16 -1.89 5.44
C ILE A 222 7.96 -1.36 4.24
N VAL A 223 7.97 -0.04 4.02
CA VAL A 223 8.76 0.60 2.96
C VAL A 223 10.25 0.32 3.16
N LEU A 224 10.76 0.54 4.36
CA LEU A 224 12.16 0.26 4.68
C LEU A 224 12.49 -1.22 4.51
N SER A 225 11.62 -2.11 4.96
CA SER A 225 11.81 -3.56 4.80
C SER A 225 11.81 -3.97 3.33
N SER A 226 10.93 -3.37 2.52
CA SER A 226 10.84 -3.62 1.07
C SER A 226 12.06 -3.11 0.29
N LEU A 227 12.82 -2.16 0.84
CA LEU A 227 14.12 -1.72 0.31
C LEU A 227 15.27 -2.60 0.81
N ILE A 228 15.34 -2.82 2.12
CA ILE A 228 16.50 -3.41 2.78
C ILE A 228 16.60 -4.91 2.51
N ILE A 229 15.48 -5.65 2.60
CA ILE A 229 15.52 -7.11 2.46
C ILE A 229 16.06 -7.52 1.08
N PRO A 230 15.59 -6.95 -0.05
CA PRO A 230 16.15 -7.30 -1.35
C PRO A 230 17.63 -6.92 -1.51
N ILE A 231 18.12 -5.87 -0.85
CA ILE A 231 19.53 -5.47 -0.88
C ILE A 231 20.41 -6.47 -0.12
N VAL A 232 19.94 -6.95 1.03
CA VAL A 232 20.73 -7.80 1.94
C VAL A 232 20.64 -9.29 1.59
N THR A 233 19.62 -9.72 0.84
CA THR A 233 19.39 -11.13 0.49
C THR A 233 19.79 -11.50 -0.95
N ARG A 234 20.41 -10.57 -1.67
CA ARG A 234 21.09 -10.82 -2.96
C ARG A 234 22.49 -11.33 -2.73
#